data_AF-A0A965VBV8-F1
#
_entry.id   AF-A0A965VBV8-F1
#
_cell.length_a   1.000
_cell.length_b   1.000
_cell.length_c   1.000
_cell.angle_alpha   90.00
_cell.angle_beta   90.00
_cell.angle_gamma   90.00
#
_symmetry.space_group_name_H-M   'P 1'
#
loop_
_entity.id
_entity.type
_entity.pdbx_description
1 polymer ?
#
loop_
_entity_poly.entity_id
_entity_poly.type
_entity_poly.pdbx_seq_one_letter_code
_entity_poly.pdbx_strand_id
1 'polypeptide(L)' 'MGIGGISFWQILIILVVILILFGGKKIRTMGSDLGEGLKGFKKAIKDDGSAKDAESKADDQ' A
#
# COMPACT_ATOMS: atom_id res chain seq x y z
N MET A 1 18.57 20.04 -11.63
CA MET A 1 18.67 18.90 -10.69
C MET A 1 17.36 18.77 -9.94
N GLY A 2 16.28 18.39 -10.65
CA GLY A 2 14.98 18.18 -10.03
C GLY A 2 14.80 16.73 -9.60
N ILE A 3 13.88 16.49 -8.68
CA ILE A 3 13.38 15.19 -8.20
C ILE A 3 12.92 14.19 -9.30
N GLY A 4 12.97 14.57 -10.58
CA GLY A 4 12.61 13.73 -11.73
C GLY A 4 13.66 12.69 -12.13
N GLY A 5 14.78 12.59 -11.41
CA GLY A 5 15.82 11.57 -11.63
C GLY A 5 15.69 10.33 -10.74
N ILE A 6 14.70 10.28 -9.85
CA ILE A 6 14.50 9.16 -8.95
C ILE A 6 13.89 8.00 -9.76
N SER A 7 14.77 7.20 -10.35
CA SER A 7 14.39 6.00 -11.07
C SER A 7 13.84 4.96 -10.08
N PHE A 8 12.85 4.18 -10.52
CA PHE A 8 12.24 3.11 -9.71
C PHE A 8 13.29 2.19 -9.08
N TRP A 9 14.40 1.96 -9.79
CA TRP A 9 15.56 1.20 -9.31
C TRP A 9 16.23 1.79 -8.07
N GLN A 10 16.32 3.12 -7.96
CA GLN A 10 16.89 3.78 -6.78
C GLN A 10 15.98 3.63 -5.55
N ILE A 11 14.67 3.79 -5.75
CA ILE A 11 13.68 3.59 -4.68
C ILE A 11 13.75 2.15 -4.16
N LEU A 12 13.88 1.17 -5.05
CA LEU A 12 14.01 -0.24 -4.68
C LEU A 12 15.28 -0.51 -3.86
N ILE A 13 16.42 0.07 -4.26
CA ILE A 13 17.68 -0.04 -3.52
C ILE A 13 17.56 0.59 -2.13
N ILE A 14 16.98 1.80 -2.02
CA ILE A 14 16.71 2.46 -0.73
C ILE A 14 15.82 1.58 0.15
N LEU A 15 14.76 0.99 -0.42
CA LEU A 15 13.83 0.14 0.30
C LEU A 15 14.56 -1.06 0.91
N VAL A 16 15.42 -1.73 0.15
CA VAL A 16 16.21 -2.88 0.63
C VAL A 16 17.11 -2.47 1.81
N VAL A 17 17.78 -1.31 1.72
CA VAL A 17 18.61 -0.82 2.84
C VAL A 17 17.77 -0.58 4.09
N ILE A 18 16.59 0.05 3.96
CA ILE A 18 15.68 0.27 5.08
C ILE A 18 15.20 -1.06 5.67
N LEU A 19 14.86 -2.05 4.83
CA LEU A 19 14.46 -3.38 5.28
C LEU A 19 15.57 -4.07 6.08
N ILE A 20 16.84 -3.90 5.70
CA ILE A 20 18.00 -4.47 6.40
C ILE A 20 18.23 -3.77 7.74
N LEU A 21 18.17 -2.43 7.78
CA LEU A 21 18.41 -1.64 8.99
C LEU A 21 17.34 -1.85 10.07
N PHE A 22 16.07 -1.86 9.66
CA PHE A 22 14.94 -2.01 10.59
C PHE A 22 14.60 -3.48 10.84
N GLY A 23 14.98 -4.38 9.93
CA GLY A 23 14.59 -5.78 9.92
C GLY A 23 13.12 -5.99 9.55
N GLY A 24 12.82 -7.12 8.89
CA GLY A 24 11.45 -7.43 8.45
C GLY A 24 10.41 -7.54 9.58
N LYS A 25 10.85 -7.83 10.81
CA LYS A 25 9.95 -8.01 11.97
C LYS A 25 9.31 -6.69 12.43
N LYS A 26 10.10 -5.60 12.54
CA LYS A 26 9.60 -4.26 12.90
C LYS A 26 8.65 -3.72 11.83
N ILE A 27 9.02 -3.88 10.57
CA ILE A 27 8.23 -3.39 9.43
C ILE A 27 6.93 -4.17 9.30
N ARG A 28 6.92 -5.48 9.59
CA ARG A 28 5.69 -6.27 9.59
C ARG A 28 4.76 -5.86 10.73
N THR A 29 5.26 -5.67 11.94
CA THR A 29 4.43 -5.23 13.08
C THR A 29 3.83 -3.85 12.81
N MET A 30 4.67 -2.85 12.47
CA MET A 30 4.19 -1.50 12.17
C MET A 30 3.30 -1.47 10.91
N GLY A 31 3.63 -2.26 9.89
CA GLY A 31 2.85 -2.37 8.67
C GLY A 31 1.50 -3.04 8.87
N SER A 32 1.37 -3.98 9.82
CA SER A 32 0.09 -4.58 10.20
C SER A 32 -0.81 -3.53 10.87
N ASP A 33 -0.30 -2.79 11.87
CA ASP A 33 -1.07 -1.73 12.55
C ASP A 33 -1.52 -0.62 11.59
N LEU A 34 -0.59 -0.16 10.73
CA LEU A 34 -0.89 0.84 9.70
C LEU A 34 -1.84 0.28 8.63
N GLY A 35 -1.69 -0.99 8.27
CA GLY A 35 -2.50 -1.68 7.28
C GLY A 35 -3.95 -1.85 7.73
N GLU A 36 -4.18 -2.17 9.02
CA GLU A 36 -5.52 -2.25 9.59
C GLU A 36 -6.21 -0.88 9.60
N GLY A 37 -5.50 0.19 9.98
CA GLY A 37 -6.02 1.56 9.91
C GLY A 37 -6.37 2.00 8.48
N LEU A 38 -5.48 1.74 7.52
CA LEU A 38 -5.73 2.03 6.10
C LEU A 38 -6.86 1.18 5.52
N LYS A 39 -7.04 -0.08 5.97
CA LYS A 39 -8.13 -0.95 5.53
C LYS A 39 -9.50 -0.40 5.97
N GLY A 40 -9.59 0.09 7.21
CA GLY A 40 -10.78 0.79 7.70
C GLY A 40 -11.07 2.07 6.90
N PHE A 41 -10.03 2.87 6.64
CA PHE A 41 -10.15 4.10 5.83
C PHE A 41 -10.58 3.81 4.39
N LYS A 42 -10.00 2.79 3.74
CA LYS A 42 -10.38 2.38 2.39
C LYS A 42 -11.81 1.84 2.35
N LYS A 43 -12.24 1.12 3.39
CA LYS A 43 -13.61 0.63 3.51
C LYS A 43 -14.59 1.78 3.68
N ALA A 44 -14.30 2.77 4.53
CA ALA A 44 -15.14 3.96 4.71
C ALA A 44 -15.24 4.79 3.43
N ILE A 45 -14.12 5.06 2.75
CA ILE A 45 -14.14 5.75 1.44
C ILE A 45 -14.93 4.96 0.40
N LYS A 46 -14.81 3.62 0.41
CA LYS A 46 -15.56 2.77 -0.51
C LYS A 46 -17.05 2.75 -0.14
N ASP A 47 -17.42 2.78 1.14
CA ASP A 47 -18.81 2.78 1.61
C ASP A 47 -19.49 4.13 1.32
N ASP A 48 -18.81 5.25 1.57
CA ASP A 48 -19.28 6.61 1.22
C ASP A 48 -19.29 6.86 -0.31
N GLY A 49 -18.38 6.23 -1.06
CA GLY A 49 -18.24 6.41 -2.51
C GLY A 49 -18.93 5.35 -3.38
N SER A 50 -19.38 4.23 -2.81
CA SER A 50 -19.96 3.10 -3.56
C SER A 50 -21.42 2.86 -3.21
N ALA A 51 -22.24 3.86 -3.52
CA ALA A 51 -23.52 3.59 -4.16
C ALA A 51 -23.38 3.42 -5.69
N LYS A 52 -22.16 3.35 -6.27
CA LYS A 52 -22.03 3.28 -7.73
C LYS A 52 -21.13 2.26 -8.42
N ASP A 53 -20.01 1.77 -7.90
CA ASP A 53 -19.16 0.92 -8.77
C ASP A 53 -18.38 -0.16 -8.02
N ALA A 54 -18.98 -1.36 -7.88
CA ALA A 54 -18.28 -2.66 -7.85
C ALA A 54 -19.25 -3.85 -7.82
N GLU A 55 -20.26 -3.87 -8.69
CA GLU A 55 -20.77 -5.14 -9.23
C GLU A 55 -20.09 -5.35 -10.59
N SER A 56 -18.94 -6.00 -10.59
CA SER A 56 -18.45 -6.67 -11.79
C SER A 56 -17.36 -7.66 -11.42
N LYS A 57 -17.59 -8.90 -11.85
CA LYS A 57 -16.80 -10.13 -11.66
C LYS A 57 -17.02 -10.89 -10.35
N ALA A 58 -18.25 -11.33 -10.16
CA ALA A 58 -18.47 -12.77 -10.11
C ALA A 58 -19.40 -13.13 -11.29
N ASP A 59 -19.18 -14.32 -11.86
CA ASP A 59 -20.02 -14.98 -12.87
C ASP A 59 -19.87 -14.55 -14.34
N ASP A 60 -19.02 -15.29 -15.07
CA ASP A 60 -19.39 -15.82 -16.39
C ASP A 60 -18.75 -17.22 -16.53
N GLN A 61 -19.62 -18.24 -16.38
CA GLN A 61 -19.52 -19.68 -16.72
C GLN A 61 -18.45 -20.59 -16.09
#